data_AF-A0AAW6YCU7-F1
#
_entry.id   AF-A0AAW6YCU7-F1
#
_cell.length_a   1.000
_cell.length_b   1.000
_cell.length_c   1.000
_cell.angle_alpha   90.00
_cell.angle_beta   90.00
_cell.angle_gamma   90.00
#
_symmetry.space_group_name_H-M   'P 1'
#
loop_
_entity.id
_entity.type
_entity.pdbx_description
1 polymer ?
#
loop_
_entity_poly.entity_id
_entity_poly.type
_entity_poly.pdbx_seq_one_letter_code
_entity_poly.pdbx_strand_id
1 'polypeptide(L)'
;MSKNISVKINSGNETVETVKLNAANKKVIIKAQPNVNYELVDDNTQYAPETIDTKRIGNDLHIAFEGTDINQESDLVLEGYYESNNTELLLGKAENGQYYAYVPQSGVESDAVTLLAEEVFSPQALGGNSVATPFWAFNPNWLWVAAGVVAVGGIIAAANDSGKASGGTDTTAPAKPTVEAKDNGSVEVTPPADADTKSVEVSYTDEAGTP
;
A
#
# COMPACT_ATOMS: atom_id res chain seq x y z
N MET A 1 -7.20 29.56 -6.26
CA MET A 1 -6.32 28.95 -7.27
C MET A 1 -7.13 27.87 -7.96
N SER A 2 -7.10 27.77 -9.29
CA SER A 2 -7.76 26.67 -9.99
C SER A 2 -7.02 25.36 -9.70
N LYS A 3 -7.73 24.36 -9.20
CA LYS A 3 -7.19 23.01 -9.00
C LYS A 3 -7.04 22.35 -10.37
N ASN A 4 -5.81 22.10 -10.81
CA ASN A 4 -5.52 21.40 -12.07
C ASN A 4 -5.04 19.99 -11.76
N ILE A 5 -5.84 19.23 -11.01
CA ILE A 5 -5.49 17.86 -10.61
C ILE A 5 -6.20 16.85 -11.51
N SER A 6 -5.50 15.81 -11.93
CA SER A 6 -6.05 14.60 -12.53
C SER A 6 -5.90 13.43 -11.55
N VAL A 7 -6.89 12.54 -11.54
CA VAL A 7 -6.83 11.24 -10.89
C VAL A 7 -6.64 10.19 -11.97
N LYS A 8 -5.48 9.52 -11.99
CA LYS A 8 -5.28 8.32 -12.79
C LYS A 8 -5.69 7.10 -11.98
N ILE A 9 -6.50 6.25 -12.58
CA ILE A 9 -6.90 4.96 -12.01
C ILE A 9 -6.03 3.90 -12.69
N ASN A 10 -5.19 3.25 -11.90
CA ASN A 10 -4.15 2.35 -12.39
C ASN A 10 -4.47 0.91 -11.95
N SER A 11 -4.54 -0.02 -12.91
CA SER A 11 -4.73 -1.45 -12.67
C SER A 11 -3.52 -2.20 -13.20
N GLY A 12 -2.68 -2.73 -12.31
CA GLY A 12 -1.38 -3.25 -12.70
C GLY A 12 -0.55 -2.17 -13.41
N ASN A 13 0.15 -2.54 -14.49
CA ASN A 13 1.08 -1.64 -15.20
C ASN A 13 0.39 -0.64 -16.16
N GLU A 14 -0.93 -0.51 -16.12
CA GLU A 14 -1.69 0.32 -17.05
C GLU A 14 -2.59 1.32 -16.32
N THR A 15 -2.63 2.55 -16.81
CA THR A 15 -3.68 3.51 -16.47
C THR A 15 -4.92 3.15 -17.27
N VAL A 16 -5.96 2.69 -16.57
CA VAL A 16 -7.24 2.29 -17.20
C VAL A 16 -8.19 3.46 -17.36
N GLU A 17 -8.06 4.49 -16.53
CA GLU A 17 -8.88 5.70 -16.60
C GLU A 17 -8.12 6.93 -16.10
N THR A 18 -8.46 8.10 -16.62
CA THR A 18 -7.95 9.38 -16.12
C THR A 18 -9.11 10.36 -16.01
N VAL A 19 -9.37 10.81 -14.78
CA VAL A 19 -10.46 11.75 -14.47
C VAL A 19 -9.85 13.10 -14.12
N LYS A 20 -10.23 14.15 -14.85
CA LYS A 20 -9.76 15.51 -14.57
C LYS A 20 -10.67 16.22 -13.59
N LEU A 21 -10.08 16.85 -12.58
CA LEU A 21 -10.80 17.81 -11.76
C LEU A 21 -11.01 19.10 -12.56
N ASN A 22 -12.24 19.56 -12.63
CA ASN A 22 -12.57 20.79 -13.32
C ASN A 22 -12.15 22.00 -12.46
N ALA A 23 -11.39 22.92 -13.06
CA ALA A 23 -10.93 24.19 -12.48
C ALA A 23 -12.03 25.14 -11.97
N ALA A 24 -13.31 24.78 -12.10
CA ALA A 24 -14.48 25.62 -11.81
C ALA A 24 -15.11 25.37 -10.43
N ASN A 25 -14.31 24.98 -9.42
CA ASN A 25 -14.75 24.74 -8.03
C ASN A 25 -15.92 23.76 -7.89
N LYS A 26 -15.92 22.67 -8.65
CA LYS A 26 -16.91 21.60 -8.48
C LYS A 26 -16.23 20.35 -7.94
N LYS A 27 -16.77 19.84 -6.83
CA LYS A 27 -16.48 18.50 -6.31
C LYS A 27 -16.59 17.46 -7.43
N VAL A 28 -15.55 16.66 -7.59
CA VAL A 28 -15.55 15.47 -8.46
C VAL A 28 -15.79 14.24 -7.62
N ILE A 29 -16.65 13.34 -8.10
CA ILE A 29 -16.94 12.06 -7.46
C ILE A 29 -16.51 10.97 -8.43
N ILE A 30 -15.66 10.06 -7.97
CA ILE A 30 -15.21 8.88 -8.68
C ILE A 30 -15.69 7.66 -7.90
N LYS A 31 -16.40 6.76 -8.55
CA LYS A 31 -16.78 5.50 -7.92
C LYS A 31 -15.55 4.62 -7.76
N ALA A 32 -15.28 4.16 -6.54
CA ALA A 32 -14.14 3.32 -6.26
C ALA A 32 -14.25 2.00 -7.03
N GLN A 33 -13.15 1.61 -7.68
CA GLN A 33 -13.00 0.36 -8.40
C GLN A 33 -12.10 -0.59 -7.58
N PRO A 34 -12.39 -1.90 -7.55
CA PRO A 34 -11.56 -2.86 -6.82
C PRO A 34 -10.26 -3.14 -7.57
N ASN A 35 -9.18 -3.45 -6.83
CA ASN A 35 -7.88 -3.86 -7.38
C ASN A 35 -7.18 -2.78 -8.23
N VAL A 36 -7.40 -1.50 -7.91
CA VAL A 36 -6.73 -0.37 -8.58
C VAL A 36 -5.94 0.47 -7.58
N ASN A 37 -5.09 1.36 -8.07
CA ASN A 37 -4.53 2.44 -7.27
C ASN A 37 -4.91 3.78 -7.89
N TYR A 38 -5.06 4.80 -7.06
CA TYR A 38 -5.38 6.16 -7.48
C TYR A 38 -4.12 7.02 -7.42
N GLU A 39 -3.68 7.56 -8.55
CA GLU A 39 -2.55 8.47 -8.64
C GLU A 39 -3.04 9.90 -8.86
N LEU A 40 -2.69 10.79 -7.94
CA LEU A 40 -2.95 12.22 -8.05
C LEU A 40 -1.83 12.88 -8.85
N VAL A 41 -2.19 13.72 -9.83
CA VAL A 41 -1.24 14.42 -10.71
C VAL A 41 -1.70 15.85 -10.91
N ASP A 42 -0.86 16.83 -10.62
CA ASP A 42 -1.06 18.20 -11.09
C ASP A 42 -0.70 18.28 -12.58
N ASP A 43 -1.67 18.66 -13.40
CA ASP A 43 -1.55 18.74 -14.86
C ASP A 43 -0.51 19.78 -15.30
N ASN A 44 -0.22 20.81 -14.49
CA ASN A 44 0.77 21.83 -14.83
C ASN A 44 2.19 21.35 -14.53
N THR A 45 2.42 20.74 -13.36
CA THR A 45 3.77 20.37 -12.90
C THR A 45 4.15 18.93 -13.25
N GLN A 46 3.16 18.07 -13.52
CA GLN A 46 3.30 16.62 -13.67
C GLN A 46 3.79 15.91 -12.39
N TYR A 47 3.69 16.59 -11.25
CA TYR A 47 3.92 16.04 -9.91
C TYR A 47 2.61 16.02 -9.13
N ALA A 48 2.53 15.19 -8.11
CA ALA A 48 1.38 15.15 -7.22
C ALA A 48 1.43 16.30 -6.20
N PRO A 49 0.27 16.73 -5.66
CA PRO A 49 0.25 17.59 -4.48
C PRO A 49 1.09 16.99 -3.34
N GLU A 50 1.95 17.79 -2.71
CA GLU A 50 2.77 17.29 -1.61
C GLU A 50 1.94 16.95 -0.37
N THR A 51 0.84 17.67 -0.17
CA THR A 51 -0.08 17.45 0.95
C THR A 51 -1.52 17.45 0.49
N ILE A 52 -2.35 16.68 1.19
CA ILE A 52 -3.80 16.64 1.02
C ILE A 52 -4.45 16.51 2.40
N ASP A 53 -5.67 17.01 2.51
CA ASP A 53 -6.52 16.75 3.65
C ASP A 53 -7.47 15.59 3.31
N THR A 54 -7.65 14.65 4.24
CA THR A 54 -8.56 13.52 4.05
C THR A 54 -9.56 13.38 5.18
N LYS A 55 -10.76 12.91 4.85
CA LYS A 55 -11.79 12.59 5.83
C LYS A 55 -12.63 11.43 5.34
N ARG A 56 -12.97 10.49 6.21
CA ARG A 56 -13.95 9.46 5.89
C ARG A 56 -15.36 9.95 6.22
N ILE A 57 -16.30 9.78 5.29
CA ILE A 57 -17.73 10.02 5.50
C ILE A 57 -18.50 8.81 4.95
N GLY A 58 -19.12 8.04 5.83
CA GLY A 58 -19.69 6.74 5.51
C GLY A 58 -18.64 5.78 4.93
N ASN A 59 -18.90 5.29 3.72
CA ASN A 59 -17.93 4.45 3.01
C ASN A 59 -17.06 5.24 2.02
N ASP A 60 -17.13 6.57 2.03
CA ASP A 60 -16.46 7.40 1.06
C ASP A 60 -15.19 8.02 1.64
N LEU A 61 -14.15 8.10 0.81
CA LEU A 61 -12.96 8.90 1.11
C LEU A 61 -13.13 10.28 0.50
N HIS A 62 -13.20 11.31 1.35
CA HIS A 62 -13.21 12.71 0.95
C HIS A 62 -11.79 13.26 0.98
N ILE A 63 -11.45 14.04 -0.05
CA ILE A 63 -10.13 14.64 -0.23
C ILE A 63 -10.29 16.13 -0.54
N ALA A 64 -9.52 16.95 0.16
CA ALA A 64 -9.37 18.38 -0.11
C ALA A 64 -7.90 18.69 -0.43
N PHE A 65 -7.68 19.48 -1.47
CA PHE A 65 -6.35 19.98 -1.85
C PHE A 65 -6.10 21.36 -1.24
N GLU A 66 -4.87 21.86 -1.37
CA GLU A 66 -4.44 23.16 -0.82
C GLU A 66 -5.46 24.30 -1.04
N GLY A 67 -5.92 24.90 0.05
CA GLY A 67 -6.86 26.03 0.02
C GLY A 67 -8.35 25.65 0.05
N THR A 68 -8.67 24.37 0.21
CA THR A 68 -10.04 23.88 0.46
C THR A 68 -10.16 23.41 1.91
N ASP A 69 -11.17 23.87 2.67
CA ASP A 69 -11.45 23.36 4.03
C ASP A 69 -12.32 22.10 3.95
N ILE A 70 -11.73 20.95 4.32
CA ILE A 70 -12.40 19.65 4.23
C ILE A 70 -13.64 19.53 5.13
N ASN A 71 -13.76 20.37 6.15
CA ASN A 71 -14.94 20.37 7.02
C ASN A 71 -16.13 21.12 6.41
N GLN A 72 -15.91 21.85 5.31
CA GLN A 72 -16.96 22.59 4.58
C GLN A 72 -17.28 21.92 3.26
N GLU A 73 -16.26 21.53 2.50
CA GLU A 73 -16.42 20.94 1.17
C GLU A 73 -15.27 19.99 0.82
N SER A 74 -15.38 19.29 -0.32
CA SER A 74 -14.35 18.37 -0.80
C SER A 74 -14.11 18.61 -2.27
N ASP A 75 -12.85 18.54 -2.69
CA ASP A 75 -12.48 18.68 -4.10
C ASP A 75 -12.70 17.36 -4.85
N LEU A 76 -12.39 16.24 -4.19
CA LEU A 76 -12.51 14.88 -4.70
C LEU A 76 -13.18 13.96 -3.67
N VAL A 77 -14.04 13.07 -4.15
CA VAL A 77 -14.61 11.96 -3.38
C VAL A 77 -14.36 10.67 -4.13
N LEU A 78 -13.76 9.69 -3.46
CA LEU A 78 -13.76 8.29 -3.90
C LEU A 78 -14.95 7.60 -3.22
N GLU A 79 -16.06 7.50 -3.96
CA GLU A 79 -17.31 6.93 -3.49
C GLU A 79 -17.17 5.41 -3.30
N GLY A 80 -17.56 4.90 -2.13
CA GLY A 80 -17.46 3.49 -1.78
C GLY A 80 -16.04 2.99 -1.54
N TYR A 81 -15.07 3.90 -1.33
CA TYR A 81 -13.67 3.55 -1.08
C TYR A 81 -13.49 2.54 0.06
N TYR A 82 -14.35 2.58 1.08
CA TYR A 82 -14.28 1.69 2.25
C TYR A 82 -15.23 0.48 2.20
N GLU A 83 -15.90 0.21 1.06
CA GLU A 83 -16.84 -0.92 0.92
C GLU A 83 -16.14 -2.29 0.73
N SER A 84 -14.89 -2.29 0.27
CA SER A 84 -14.07 -3.49 0.06
C SER A 84 -13.04 -3.68 1.19
N ASN A 85 -12.20 -4.73 1.09
CA ASN A 85 -11.12 -4.98 2.04
C ASN A 85 -9.89 -4.04 1.84
N ASN A 86 -10.14 -2.84 1.33
CA ASN A 86 -9.28 -1.65 1.13
C ASN A 86 -7.77 -1.89 1.05
N THR A 87 -7.32 -2.40 -0.11
CA THR A 87 -5.89 -2.46 -0.44
C THR A 87 -5.46 -1.44 -1.48
N GLU A 88 -6.41 -0.66 -2.01
CA GLU A 88 -6.20 0.40 -2.99
C GLU A 88 -5.39 1.53 -2.33
N LEU A 89 -4.31 1.97 -2.97
CA LEU A 89 -3.47 3.06 -2.46
C LEU A 89 -3.81 4.39 -3.16
N LEU A 90 -3.68 5.47 -2.39
CA LEU A 90 -3.62 6.83 -2.91
C LEU A 90 -2.15 7.25 -3.05
N LEU A 91 -1.73 7.60 -4.25
CA LEU A 91 -0.33 7.71 -4.66
C LEU A 91 -0.06 9.01 -5.41
N GLY A 92 1.23 9.33 -5.56
CA GLY A 92 1.68 10.47 -6.35
C GLY A 92 3.16 10.40 -6.72
N LYS A 93 3.54 11.10 -7.80
CA LYS A 93 4.94 11.32 -8.18
C LYS A 93 5.45 12.61 -7.56
N ALA A 94 6.52 12.55 -6.76
CA ALA A 94 7.13 13.73 -6.15
C ALA A 94 8.14 14.41 -7.11
N GLU A 95 8.61 15.61 -6.75
CA GLU A 95 9.53 16.43 -7.55
C GLU A 95 10.87 15.73 -7.84
N ASN A 96 11.29 14.79 -6.98
CA ASN A 96 12.48 13.96 -7.20
C ASN A 96 12.28 12.83 -8.24
N GLY A 97 11.10 12.76 -8.85
CA GLY A 97 10.75 11.80 -9.88
C GLY A 97 10.29 10.43 -9.36
N GLN A 98 10.37 10.19 -8.06
CA GLN A 98 9.97 8.93 -7.42
C GLN A 98 8.48 8.95 -7.07
N TYR A 99 7.89 7.77 -6.92
CA TYR A 99 6.50 7.63 -6.47
C TYR A 99 6.44 7.29 -4.99
N TYR A 100 5.42 7.84 -4.35
CA TYR A 100 5.12 7.67 -2.93
C TYR A 100 3.63 7.49 -2.72
N ALA A 101 3.27 6.89 -1.58
CA ALA A 101 1.91 6.93 -1.08
C ALA A 101 1.68 8.21 -0.26
N TYR A 102 0.41 8.56 -0.09
CA TYR A 102 0.01 9.54 0.92
C TYR A 102 -0.05 8.87 2.29
N VAL A 103 0.73 9.41 3.23
CA VAL A 103 0.84 8.92 4.60
C VAL A 103 0.45 10.04 5.58
N PRO A 104 -0.17 9.73 6.73
CA PRO A 104 -0.68 10.75 7.60
C PRO A 104 0.43 11.48 8.31
N GLN A 105 0.28 12.80 8.40
CA GLN A 105 1.24 13.68 9.05
C GLN A 105 1.31 13.45 10.57
N SER A 106 0.26 12.83 11.16
CA SER A 106 0.22 12.48 12.57
C SER A 106 1.25 11.43 12.97
N GLY A 107 1.75 10.63 12.02
CA GLY A 107 2.58 9.48 12.34
C GLY A 107 1.79 8.27 12.85
N VAL A 108 0.45 8.30 12.85
CA VAL A 108 -0.39 7.25 13.41
C VAL A 108 -0.95 6.34 12.31
N GLU A 109 -0.84 5.02 12.51
CA GLU A 109 -1.34 4.00 11.58
C GLU A 109 -2.80 4.14 11.21
N SER A 110 -3.67 4.24 12.22
CA SER A 110 -5.12 4.30 12.04
C SER A 110 -5.58 5.53 11.28
N ASP A 111 -4.71 6.52 11.12
CA ASP A 111 -4.99 7.75 10.39
C ASP A 111 -4.62 7.64 8.90
N ALA A 112 -4.11 6.48 8.46
CA ALA A 112 -3.78 6.22 7.07
C ALA A 112 -5.04 6.14 6.21
N VAL A 113 -4.93 6.57 4.96
CA VAL A 113 -6.07 6.61 4.01
C VAL A 113 -6.83 5.29 3.94
N THR A 114 -6.12 4.15 3.93
CA THR A 114 -6.70 2.80 3.85
C THR A 114 -7.41 2.34 5.13
N LEU A 115 -7.10 2.96 6.27
CA LEU A 115 -7.53 2.53 7.60
C LEU A 115 -8.38 3.56 8.36
N LEU A 116 -8.62 4.72 7.74
CA LEU A 116 -9.31 5.86 8.36
C LEU A 116 -10.65 5.43 8.95
N ALA A 117 -10.84 5.69 10.23
CA ALA A 117 -12.12 5.45 10.90
C ALA A 117 -13.16 6.50 10.46
N GLU A 118 -14.43 6.15 10.65
CA GLU A 118 -15.57 7.01 10.31
C GLU A 118 -15.46 8.41 10.93
N GLU A 119 -15.77 9.46 10.16
CA GLU A 119 -15.71 10.87 10.57
C GLU A 119 -14.32 11.37 11.00
N VAL A 120 -13.26 10.56 10.87
CA VAL A 120 -11.90 10.99 11.22
C VAL A 120 -11.32 11.84 10.09
N PHE A 121 -10.88 13.05 10.47
CA PHE A 121 -10.07 13.94 9.64
C PHE A 121 -8.58 13.62 9.85
N SER A 122 -7.83 13.50 8.76
CA SER A 122 -6.39 13.24 8.79
C SER A 122 -5.66 13.95 7.64
N PRO A 123 -4.77 14.92 7.93
CA PRO A 123 -3.84 15.46 6.96
C PRO A 123 -2.83 14.40 6.51
N GLN A 124 -2.61 14.31 5.20
CA GLN A 124 -1.66 13.38 4.59
C GLN A 124 -0.56 14.15 3.85
N ALA A 125 0.64 13.58 3.82
CA ALA A 125 1.76 14.04 3.01
C ALA A 125 2.22 12.93 2.07
N LEU A 126 2.64 13.31 0.88
CA LEU A 126 3.29 12.44 -0.07
C LEU A 126 4.67 12.06 0.48
N GLY A 127 4.85 10.81 0.90
CA GLY A 127 6.08 10.43 1.60
C GLY A 127 6.19 8.97 2.02
N GLY A 128 7.16 8.70 2.90
CA GLY A 128 7.53 7.34 3.30
C GLY A 128 8.57 6.73 2.35
N ASN A 129 8.43 5.43 2.06
CA ASN A 129 9.37 4.72 1.19
C ASN A 129 9.07 5.02 -0.28
N SER A 130 10.10 5.48 -1.00
CA SER A 130 10.01 5.76 -2.43
C SER A 130 10.14 4.51 -3.27
N VAL A 131 9.49 4.48 -4.43
CA VAL A 131 9.80 3.53 -5.50
C VAL A 131 10.15 4.27 -6.80
N ALA A 132 11.19 3.80 -7.47
CA ALA A 132 11.67 4.36 -8.75
C ALA A 132 10.70 4.13 -9.91
N THR A 133 9.88 3.10 -9.77
CA THR A 133 8.76 2.80 -10.65
C THR A 133 7.48 2.85 -9.83
N PRO A 134 6.41 3.44 -10.35
CA PRO A 134 5.17 3.57 -9.60
C PRO A 134 4.66 2.25 -9.01
N PHE A 135 4.08 2.30 -7.81
CA PHE A 135 3.54 1.13 -7.09
C PHE A 135 2.49 0.34 -7.88
N TRP A 136 1.92 0.90 -8.95
CA TRP A 136 1.02 0.18 -9.85
C TRP A 136 1.71 -0.87 -10.73
N ALA A 137 3.04 -0.79 -10.96
CA ALA A 137 3.81 -1.92 -11.51
C ALA A 137 3.92 -3.14 -10.55
N PHE A 138 3.44 -3.02 -9.31
CA PHE A 138 3.41 -4.09 -8.32
C PHE A 138 2.07 -4.83 -8.35
N ASN A 139 2.10 -6.10 -8.74
CA ASN A 139 0.99 -7.05 -8.56
C ASN A 139 1.06 -7.62 -7.12
N PRO A 140 0.05 -7.45 -6.25
CA PRO A 140 0.20 -7.60 -4.80
C PRO A 140 0.08 -9.05 -4.30
N ASN A 141 0.58 -10.05 -5.02
CA ASN A 141 0.61 -11.44 -4.50
C ASN A 141 1.63 -11.68 -3.38
N TRP A 142 2.35 -10.64 -2.94
CA TRP A 142 3.35 -10.69 -1.87
C TRP A 142 3.01 -9.81 -0.65
N LEU A 143 1.94 -9.00 -0.71
CA LEU A 143 1.51 -8.18 0.44
C LEU A 143 0.87 -9.01 1.57
N TRP A 144 0.58 -10.29 1.35
CA TRP A 144 0.23 -11.23 2.43
C TRP A 144 1.44 -11.77 3.21
N VAL A 145 2.68 -11.43 2.81
CA VAL A 145 3.91 -11.84 3.52
C VAL A 145 4.55 -10.67 4.29
N ALA A 146 3.99 -9.46 4.22
CA ALA A 146 4.55 -8.27 4.87
C ALA A 146 3.51 -7.36 5.55
N ALA A 147 2.32 -7.87 5.90
CA ALA A 147 1.27 -7.13 6.59
C ALA A 147 1.17 -7.48 8.08
N GLY A 148 2.31 -7.62 8.75
CA GLY A 148 2.41 -6.96 10.04
C GLY A 148 2.59 -5.47 9.76
N VAL A 149 1.50 -4.73 9.64
CA VAL A 149 1.37 -3.35 10.12
C VAL A 149 2.69 -2.54 10.05
N VAL A 150 2.89 -1.80 8.96
CA VAL A 150 3.72 -0.58 8.99
C VAL A 150 2.94 0.51 8.31
N ALA A 151 1.83 0.90 8.94
CA ALA A 151 1.34 2.23 8.71
C ALA A 151 2.09 3.15 9.69
N VAL A 152 2.72 4.17 9.11
CA VAL A 152 2.99 5.50 9.66
C VAL A 152 3.78 5.60 10.96
N GLY A 153 4.83 6.44 10.97
CA GLY A 153 5.51 6.82 12.21
C GLY A 153 6.73 5.97 12.58
N GLY A 154 7.61 5.72 11.62
CA GLY A 154 9.05 5.51 11.81
C GLY A 154 9.52 4.56 12.91
N ILE A 155 9.70 3.28 12.56
CA ILE A 155 10.98 2.55 12.70
C ILE A 155 11.08 1.56 11.53
N ILE A 156 11.85 1.89 10.49
CA ILE A 156 12.83 0.94 9.98
C ILE A 156 14.14 1.51 10.51
N ALA A 157 14.84 0.74 11.34
CA ALA A 157 16.05 1.17 12.01
C ALA A 157 17.04 1.78 11.02
N ALA A 158 17.33 3.07 11.17
CA ALA A 158 18.57 3.64 10.71
C ALA A 158 19.69 3.02 11.57
N ALA A 159 20.25 1.91 11.10
CA ALA A 159 21.60 1.54 11.50
C ALA A 159 22.55 2.52 10.82
N ASN A 160 22.79 3.68 11.46
CA ASN A 160 24.04 4.39 11.24
C ASN A 160 25.14 3.55 11.86
N ASP A 161 25.83 2.77 11.04
CA ASP A 161 27.22 2.49 11.33
C ASP A 161 28.07 2.59 10.06
N SER A 162 29.07 3.44 10.17
CA SER A 162 30.34 3.39 9.45
C SER A 162 30.85 1.95 9.35
N GLY A 163 30.55 1.26 8.26
CA GLY A 163 30.97 -0.11 8.10
C GLY A 163 30.80 -0.61 6.68
N LYS A 164 31.93 -0.80 6.00
CA LYS A 164 32.02 -1.43 4.69
C LYS A 164 31.43 -2.85 4.76
N ALA A 165 30.26 -3.10 4.16
CA ALA A 165 29.77 -4.45 3.91
C ALA A 165 28.88 -4.51 2.67
N SER A 166 29.28 -5.35 1.72
CA SER A 166 28.56 -5.72 0.51
C SER A 166 27.23 -6.38 0.88
N GLY A 167 26.10 -5.71 0.61
CA GLY A 167 24.76 -6.31 0.68
C GLY A 167 24.53 -7.21 -0.53
N GLY A 168 25.06 -8.43 -0.48
CA GLY A 168 24.70 -9.47 -1.44
C GLY A 168 23.25 -9.87 -1.22
N THR A 169 22.52 -10.10 -2.33
CA THR A 169 21.26 -10.83 -2.31
C THR A 169 21.45 -12.13 -1.53
N ASP A 170 20.55 -12.42 -0.59
CA ASP A 170 20.52 -13.74 0.04
C ASP A 170 20.25 -14.76 -1.06
N THR A 171 21.23 -15.65 -1.25
CA THR A 171 21.17 -16.76 -2.21
C THR A 171 21.18 -18.10 -1.49
N THR A 172 21.11 -18.07 -0.15
CA THR A 172 21.08 -19.25 0.69
C THR A 172 19.65 -19.76 0.70
N ALA A 173 19.43 -20.96 0.18
CA ALA A 173 18.12 -21.58 0.26
C ALA A 173 17.79 -21.94 1.73
N PRO A 174 16.52 -21.91 2.14
CA PRO A 174 16.09 -22.37 3.46
C PRO A 174 16.59 -23.79 3.75
N ALA A 175 16.86 -24.08 5.01
CA ALA A 175 17.23 -25.41 5.45
C ALA A 175 16.08 -26.42 5.20
N LYS A 176 16.43 -27.70 5.11
CA LYS A 176 15.42 -28.76 4.97
C LYS A 176 14.61 -28.89 6.28
N PRO A 177 13.27 -29.10 6.23
CA PRO A 177 12.50 -29.49 7.41
C PRO A 177 12.97 -30.85 7.95
N THR A 178 12.81 -31.05 9.25
CA THR A 178 13.02 -32.36 9.88
C THR A 178 11.69 -33.11 9.97
N VAL A 179 11.71 -34.40 9.65
CA VAL A 179 10.54 -35.28 9.71
C VAL A 179 10.89 -36.48 10.56
N GLU A 180 10.10 -36.76 11.58
CA GLU A 180 10.30 -37.87 12.50
C GLU A 180 9.02 -38.71 12.58
N ALA A 181 9.13 -39.99 12.24
CA ALA A 181 8.05 -40.94 12.45
C ALA A 181 8.12 -41.47 13.89
N LYS A 182 7.00 -41.39 14.62
CA LYS A 182 6.87 -41.84 16.00
C LYS A 182 6.24 -43.23 16.03
N ASP A 183 6.63 -44.04 17.02
CA ASP A 183 6.16 -45.44 17.19
C ASP A 183 4.65 -45.57 17.46
N ASN A 184 3.98 -44.46 17.79
CA ASN A 184 2.53 -44.41 17.97
C ASN A 184 1.76 -44.19 16.64
N GLY A 185 2.43 -44.26 15.50
CA GLY A 185 1.84 -44.09 14.18
C GLY A 185 1.61 -42.63 13.77
N SER A 186 2.15 -41.66 14.52
CA SER A 186 2.13 -40.24 14.13
C SER A 186 3.46 -39.81 13.50
N VAL A 187 3.42 -38.76 12.68
CA VAL A 187 4.60 -38.14 12.07
C VAL A 187 4.69 -36.70 12.56
N GLU A 188 5.84 -36.31 13.07
CA GLU A 188 6.13 -34.94 13.49
C GLU A 188 7.02 -34.27 12.46
N VAL A 189 6.61 -33.07 12.02
CA VAL A 189 7.34 -32.27 11.04
C VAL A 189 7.72 -30.95 11.68
N THR A 190 9.01 -30.66 11.72
CA THR A 190 9.53 -29.37 12.20
C THR A 190 10.03 -28.57 11.00
N PRO A 191 9.39 -27.44 10.68
CA PRO A 191 9.87 -26.52 9.67
C PRO A 191 11.28 -25.98 9.99
N PRO A 192 12.07 -25.60 8.97
CA PRO A 192 13.32 -24.88 9.19
C PRO A 192 13.07 -23.51 9.84
N ALA A 193 14.04 -23.02 10.61
CA ALA A 193 13.94 -21.77 11.34
C ALA A 193 14.30 -20.53 10.49
N ASP A 194 14.66 -20.72 9.22
CA ASP A 194 15.06 -19.65 8.32
C ASP A 194 13.91 -18.68 8.07
N ALA A 195 14.20 -17.38 8.20
CA ALA A 195 13.20 -16.31 8.14
C ALA A 195 12.55 -16.16 6.75
N ASP A 196 13.15 -16.73 5.71
CA ASP A 196 12.66 -16.74 4.34
C ASP A 196 11.88 -18.01 3.97
N THR A 197 11.72 -18.98 4.89
CA THR A 197 10.87 -20.16 4.70
C THR A 197 9.41 -19.76 4.49
N LYS A 198 8.86 -20.00 3.30
CA LYS A 198 7.48 -19.60 2.95
C LYS A 198 6.43 -20.70 3.13
N SER A 199 6.79 -21.93 2.80
CA SER A 199 5.90 -23.08 2.89
C SER A 199 6.71 -24.37 3.06
N VAL A 200 6.14 -25.32 3.78
CA VAL A 200 6.66 -26.70 3.87
C VAL A 200 5.58 -27.62 3.33
N GLU A 201 5.79 -28.16 2.13
CA GLU A 201 4.93 -29.21 1.58
C GLU A 201 5.42 -30.57 2.05
N VAL A 202 4.51 -31.35 2.64
CA VAL A 202 4.78 -32.70 3.14
C VAL A 202 3.91 -33.66 2.36
N SER A 203 4.53 -34.46 1.49
CA SER A 203 3.90 -35.59 0.83
C SER A 203 4.23 -36.87 1.61
N TYR A 204 3.20 -37.59 2.03
CA TYR A 204 3.35 -38.94 2.59
C TYR A 204 2.84 -39.95 1.58
N THR A 205 3.32 -41.18 1.65
CA THR A 205 2.77 -42.30 0.87
C THR A 205 2.58 -43.43 1.86
N ASP A 206 1.37 -43.95 1.95
CA ASP A 206 1.06 -45.04 2.86
C ASP A 206 1.74 -46.35 2.45
N GLU A 207 1.67 -47.35 3.34
CA GLU A 207 2.27 -48.67 3.09
C GLU A 207 1.68 -49.39 1.85
N ALA A 208 0.51 -48.95 1.36
CA ALA A 208 -0.13 -49.46 0.15
C ALA A 208 0.33 -48.73 -1.13
N GLY A 209 1.23 -47.75 -1.01
CA GLY A 209 1.73 -46.97 -2.14
C GLY A 209 0.77 -45.84 -2.56
N THR A 210 -0.20 -45.48 -1.72
CA THR A 210 -1.15 -44.41 -1.99
C THR A 210 -0.61 -43.09 -1.42
N PRO A 211 -0.45 -42.05 -2.24
CA PRO A 211 -0.08 -40.71 -1.75
C PRO A 211 -1.18 -40.05 -0.92
#